data_AF-A0A7Z8ZRX8-F1
#
_entry.id   AF-A0A7Z8ZRX8-F1
#
_cell.length_a   1.000
_cell.length_b   1.000
_cell.length_c   1.000
_cell.angle_alpha   90.00
_cell.angle_beta   90.00
_cell.angle_gamma   90.00
#
_symmetry.space_group_name_H-M   'P 1'
#
loop_
_entity.id
_entity.type
_entity.pdbx_description
1 polymer ?
#
loop_
_entity_poly.entity_id
_entity_poly.type
_entity_poly.pdbx_seq_one_letter_code
_entity_poly.pdbx_strand_id
1 'polypeptide(L)'
;MYTESNIKLSCNALWQKCVLATLYRAAATHPKIKLLQFKLIPCPGMNKAIPSLMADFTGELHRLISEHLQCKRRKDKSVEPTPLYYLWSREAVANDATPYLMVLLLNNDVWCKSREVVVLRNLIEQAWGKVLDEDNSVTHLVVYPEVLSLVFDAANTYNAESGVLEQTARAYIESHGAIERHLGCSDF
;
A
#
# COMPACT_ATOMS: atom_id res chain seq x y z
N MET A 1 0.04 -36.06 -5.47
CA MET A 1 0.88 -35.15 -6.27
C MET A 1 0.04 -33.95 -6.65
N TYR A 2 0.17 -32.84 -5.93
CA TYR A 2 -0.42 -31.56 -6.35
C TYR A 2 0.62 -30.86 -7.20
N THR A 3 0.32 -30.65 -8.48
CA THR A 3 1.23 -30.00 -9.42
C THR A 3 1.37 -28.52 -9.06
N GLU A 4 2.60 -28.02 -8.93
CA GLU A 4 2.94 -26.61 -8.63
C GLU A 4 2.17 -25.58 -9.49
N SER A 5 1.74 -25.98 -10.69
CA SER A 5 0.90 -25.17 -11.58
C SER A 5 -0.45 -24.77 -10.97
N ASN A 6 -1.12 -25.66 -10.23
CA ASN A 6 -2.42 -25.38 -9.62
C ASN A 6 -2.31 -24.47 -8.39
N ILE A 7 -1.19 -24.56 -7.65
CA ILE A 7 -0.91 -23.71 -6.49
C ILE A 7 -0.59 -22.27 -6.94
N LYS A 8 0.17 -22.12 -8.03
CA LYS A 8 0.47 -20.82 -8.65
C LYS A 8 -0.79 -20.11 -9.18
N LEU A 9 -1.68 -20.85 -9.84
CA LEU A 9 -2.98 -20.32 -10.29
C LEU A 9 -3.88 -19.91 -9.10
N SER A 10 -3.89 -20.66 -7.99
CA SER A 10 -4.69 -20.31 -6.81
C SER A 10 -4.17 -19.10 -6.04
N CYS A 11 -2.84 -18.93 -5.95
CA CYS A 11 -2.24 -17.76 -5.31
C CYS A 11 -2.56 -16.46 -6.09
N ASN A 12 -2.48 -16.52 -7.42
CA ASN A 12 -2.87 -15.40 -8.28
C ASN A 12 -4.37 -15.08 -8.22
N ALA A 13 -5.24 -16.10 -8.16
CA ALA A 13 -6.69 -15.88 -8.07
C ALA A 13 -7.13 -15.30 -6.72
N LEU A 14 -6.56 -15.78 -5.60
CA LEU A 14 -6.82 -15.22 -4.28
C LEU A 14 -6.30 -13.78 -4.19
N TRP A 15 -5.08 -13.54 -4.70
CA TRP A 15 -4.51 -12.21 -4.76
C TRP A 15 -5.35 -11.24 -5.59
N GLN A 16 -5.83 -11.68 -6.75
CA GLN A 16 -6.72 -10.87 -7.58
C GLN A 16 -7.98 -10.45 -6.84
N LYS A 17 -8.59 -11.37 -6.06
CA LYS A 17 -9.74 -11.05 -5.22
C LYS A 17 -9.38 -10.03 -4.13
N CYS A 18 -8.24 -10.17 -3.46
CA CYS A 18 -7.76 -9.24 -2.44
C CYS A 18 -7.51 -7.84 -2.99
N VAL A 19 -6.83 -7.73 -4.14
CA VAL A 19 -6.56 -6.47 -4.84
C VAL A 19 -7.87 -5.80 -5.23
N LEU A 20 -8.78 -6.52 -5.89
CA LEU A 20 -10.09 -6.01 -6.28
C LEU A 20 -10.90 -5.53 -5.08
N ALA A 21 -11.02 -6.35 -4.05
CA ALA A 21 -11.80 -6.01 -2.87
C ALA A 21 -11.24 -4.75 -2.17
N THR A 22 -9.91 -4.62 -2.11
CA THR A 22 -9.26 -3.44 -1.54
C THR A 22 -9.51 -2.18 -2.38
N LEU A 23 -9.42 -2.29 -3.70
CA LEU A 23 -9.73 -1.19 -4.62
C LEU A 23 -11.20 -0.76 -4.50
N TYR A 24 -12.14 -1.70 -4.47
CA TYR A 24 -13.56 -1.41 -4.29
C TYR A 24 -13.85 -0.73 -2.96
N ARG A 25 -13.24 -1.19 -1.85
CA ARG A 25 -13.41 -0.54 -0.54
C ARG A 25 -12.87 0.88 -0.53
N ALA A 26 -11.69 1.09 -1.11
CA ALA A 26 -11.14 2.43 -1.25
C ALA A 26 -12.08 3.32 -2.06
N ALA A 27 -12.66 2.79 -3.15
CA ALA A 27 -13.52 3.54 -4.08
C ALA A 27 -14.89 3.85 -3.49
N ALA A 28 -15.42 2.97 -2.64
CA ALA A 28 -16.64 3.22 -1.89
C ALA A 28 -16.48 4.32 -0.83
N THR A 29 -15.25 4.55 -0.36
CA THR A 29 -14.97 5.48 0.76
C THR A 29 -14.43 6.83 0.30
N HIS A 30 -13.62 6.83 -0.77
CA HIS A 30 -12.92 8.01 -1.25
C HIS A 30 -13.44 8.39 -2.64
N PRO A 31 -14.04 9.59 -2.83
CA PRO A 31 -14.56 10.02 -4.14
C PRO A 31 -13.47 10.07 -5.22
N LYS A 32 -12.24 10.40 -4.82
CA LYS A 32 -11.05 10.44 -5.66
C LYS A 32 -9.91 9.72 -4.95
N ILE A 33 -9.38 8.68 -5.57
CA ILE A 33 -8.27 7.89 -5.06
C ILE A 33 -7.00 8.26 -5.82
N LYS A 34 -5.89 8.35 -5.12
CA LYS A 34 -4.56 8.31 -5.74
C LYS A 34 -3.79 7.10 -5.25
N LEU A 35 -3.15 6.41 -6.18
CA LEU A 35 -2.18 5.36 -5.90
C LEU A 35 -0.82 5.97 -5.58
N LEU A 36 -0.29 5.62 -4.42
CA LEU A 36 1.09 5.87 -4.04
C LEU A 36 1.82 4.54 -3.93
N GLN A 37 2.70 4.26 -4.89
CA GLN A 37 3.60 3.12 -4.86
C GLN A 37 4.94 3.53 -4.23
N PHE A 38 5.57 2.64 -3.46
CA PHE A 38 6.94 2.79 -2.96
C PHE A 38 7.52 1.42 -2.60
N LYS A 39 8.82 1.39 -2.34
CA LYS A 39 9.53 0.18 -1.91
C LYS A 39 10.10 0.39 -0.51
N LEU A 40 9.95 -0.63 0.34
CA LEU A 40 10.61 -0.68 1.65
C LEU A 40 11.83 -1.58 1.52
N ILE A 41 13.00 -1.04 1.85
CA ILE A 41 14.26 -1.77 1.83
C ILE A 41 14.42 -2.47 3.19
N PRO A 42 14.50 -3.81 3.23
CA PRO A 42 14.80 -4.54 4.46
C PRO A 42 16.24 -4.27 4.95
N CYS A 43 16.45 -4.32 6.27
CA CYS A 43 17.79 -4.35 6.83
C CYS A 43 18.35 -5.78 6.82
N PRO A 44 19.65 -5.97 6.51
CA PRO A 44 20.29 -7.28 6.61
C PRO A 44 20.18 -7.86 8.02
N GLY A 45 19.89 -9.16 8.13
CA GLY A 45 19.84 -9.86 9.42
C GLY A 45 18.54 -9.67 10.22
N MET A 46 17.50 -9.07 9.64
CA MET A 46 16.18 -9.03 10.28
C MET A 46 15.63 -10.44 10.52
N ASN A 47 15.40 -10.77 11.80
CA ASN A 47 14.80 -12.03 12.22
C ASN A 47 13.33 -11.84 12.60
N LYS A 48 12.54 -11.33 11.65
CA LYS A 48 11.07 -11.23 11.78
C LYS A 48 10.41 -11.93 10.61
N ALA A 49 9.37 -12.71 10.91
CA ALA A 49 8.52 -13.28 9.86
C ALA A 49 7.88 -12.15 9.04
N ILE A 50 7.86 -12.31 7.71
CA ILE A 50 7.35 -11.29 6.78
C ILE A 50 5.95 -10.78 7.18
N PRO A 51 4.95 -11.65 7.50
CA PRO A 51 3.62 -11.16 7.88
C PRO A 51 3.63 -10.27 9.13
N SER A 52 4.44 -10.61 10.13
CA SER A 52 4.57 -9.82 11.36
C SER A 52 5.25 -8.47 11.10
N LEU A 53 6.31 -8.47 10.30
CA LEU A 53 7.00 -7.23 9.90
C LEU A 53 6.06 -6.25 9.20
N MET A 54 5.25 -6.78 8.27
CA MET A 54 4.29 -5.97 7.53
C MET A 54 3.13 -5.49 8.39
N ALA A 55 2.67 -6.30 9.36
CA ALA A 55 1.66 -5.90 10.32
C ALA A 55 2.15 -4.79 11.27
N ASP A 56 3.39 -4.89 11.75
CA ASP A 56 4.02 -3.84 12.57
C ASP A 56 4.09 -2.52 11.80
N PHE A 57 4.54 -2.57 10.54
CA PHE A 57 4.63 -1.40 9.68
C PHE A 57 3.28 -0.75 9.41
N THR A 58 2.28 -1.54 8.98
CA THR A 58 0.96 -0.99 8.63
C THR A 58 0.21 -0.48 9.86
N GLY A 59 0.38 -1.14 11.00
CA GLY A 59 -0.14 -0.68 12.29
C GLY A 59 0.46 0.66 12.72
N GLU A 60 1.79 0.80 12.60
CA GLU A 60 2.47 2.05 12.95
C GLU A 60 2.13 3.19 12.00
N LEU A 61 2.08 2.92 10.69
CA LEU A 61 1.69 3.91 9.70
C LEU A 61 0.26 4.39 9.93
N HIS A 62 -0.67 3.48 10.24
CA HIS A 62 -2.04 3.82 10.56
C HIS A 62 -2.15 4.68 11.82
N ARG A 63 -1.36 4.38 12.87
CA ARG A 63 -1.26 5.18 14.10
C ARG A 63 -0.80 6.60 13.80
N LEU A 64 0.32 6.75 13.09
CA LEU A 64 0.92 8.03 12.73
C LEU A 64 -0.01 8.90 11.87
N ILE A 65 -0.65 8.30 10.87
CA ILE A 65 -1.64 8.98 10.01
C ILE A 65 -2.84 9.44 10.85
N SER A 66 -3.36 8.59 11.72
CA SER A 66 -4.50 8.93 12.58
C SER A 66 -4.17 10.11 13.49
N GLU A 67 -2.98 10.12 14.10
CA GLU A 67 -2.50 11.21 14.95
C GLU A 67 -2.35 12.53 14.18
N HIS A 68 -1.78 12.48 12.97
CA HIS A 68 -1.67 13.65 12.09
C HIS A 68 -3.03 14.23 11.74
N LEU A 69 -3.96 13.38 11.29
CA LEU A 69 -5.32 13.81 10.93
C LEU A 69 -6.10 14.35 12.12
N GLN A 70 -5.95 13.76 13.32
CA GLN A 70 -6.55 14.29 14.55
C GLN A 70 -5.98 15.66 14.91
N CYS A 71 -4.66 15.84 14.85
CA CYS A 71 -4.02 17.13 15.09
C CYS A 71 -4.49 18.19 14.09
N LYS A 72 -4.64 17.81 12.82
CA LYS A 72 -5.16 18.68 11.77
C LYS A 72 -6.62 19.04 12.02
N ARG A 73 -7.47 18.09 12.40
CA ARG A 73 -8.89 18.35 12.73
C ARG A 73 -9.08 19.34 13.87
N ARG A 74 -8.23 19.27 14.91
CA ARG A 74 -8.27 20.24 16.02
C ARG A 74 -7.97 21.68 15.56
N LYS A 75 -7.19 21.83 14.48
CA LYS A 75 -6.84 23.13 13.89
C LYS A 75 -7.80 23.56 12.77
N ASP A 76 -8.36 22.61 12.05
CA ASP A 76 -9.20 22.80 10.87
C ASP A 76 -10.35 21.76 10.91
N LYS A 77 -11.55 22.19 11.30
CA LYS A 77 -12.72 21.33 11.59
C LYS A 77 -13.21 20.50 10.40
N SER A 78 -12.66 20.70 9.19
CA SER A 78 -13.15 20.11 7.95
C SER A 78 -12.52 18.76 7.58
N VAL A 79 -11.63 18.20 8.39
CA VAL A 79 -10.90 16.96 8.04
C VAL A 79 -11.61 15.72 8.59
N GLU A 80 -12.34 15.03 7.72
CA GLU A 80 -12.94 13.73 8.03
C GLU A 80 -11.88 12.64 8.22
N PRO A 81 -12.12 11.64 9.10
CA PRO A 81 -11.21 10.52 9.24
C PRO A 81 -11.28 9.71 7.94
N THR A 82 -10.13 9.48 7.32
CA THR A 82 -10.03 8.76 6.06
C THR A 82 -9.30 7.44 6.31
N PRO A 83 -9.97 6.29 6.12
CA PRO A 83 -9.32 4.99 6.26
C PRO A 83 -8.16 4.83 5.28
N LEU A 84 -7.10 4.16 5.74
CA LEU A 84 -5.95 3.82 4.92
C LEU A 84 -6.15 2.44 4.28
N TYR A 85 -6.12 2.40 2.95
CA TYR A 85 -6.17 1.14 2.20
C TYR A 85 -4.81 0.88 1.58
N TYR A 86 -4.34 -0.37 1.64
CA TYR A 86 -3.00 -0.72 1.17
C TYR A 86 -2.93 -2.12 0.58
N LEU A 87 -1.91 -2.32 -0.26
CA LEU A 87 -1.47 -3.59 -0.79
C LEU A 87 0.04 -3.69 -0.60
N TRP A 88 0.54 -4.89 -0.33
CA TRP A 88 1.97 -5.16 -0.31
C TRP A 88 2.30 -6.50 -0.96
N SER A 89 3.51 -6.58 -1.52
CA SER A 89 4.02 -7.82 -2.10
C SER A 89 5.54 -7.93 -1.99
N ARG A 90 6.05 -9.15 -1.91
CA ARG A 90 7.48 -9.48 -1.98
C ARG A 90 7.65 -10.83 -2.68
N GLU A 91 8.70 -10.98 -3.48
CA GLU A 91 9.02 -12.26 -4.13
C GLU A 91 9.33 -13.36 -3.10
N ALA A 92 8.82 -14.58 -3.32
CA ALA A 92 8.99 -15.70 -2.40
C ALA A 92 10.43 -16.25 -2.39
N VAL A 93 11.12 -16.16 -3.53
CA VAL A 93 12.55 -16.54 -3.68
C VAL A 93 13.48 -15.33 -3.48
N ALA A 94 12.97 -14.29 -2.82
CA ALA A 94 13.72 -13.08 -2.50
C ALA A 94 14.91 -13.39 -1.57
N ASN A 95 16.05 -12.77 -1.84
CA ASN A 95 17.11 -12.65 -0.84
C ASN A 95 16.72 -11.63 0.24
N ASP A 96 17.49 -11.57 1.32
CA ASP A 96 17.26 -10.66 2.45
C ASP A 96 17.37 -9.18 2.07
N ALA A 97 17.89 -8.85 0.89
CA ALA A 97 18.00 -7.50 0.36
C ALA A 97 16.84 -7.11 -0.59
N THR A 98 15.95 -8.05 -0.93
CA THR A 98 14.88 -7.79 -1.90
C THR A 98 13.82 -6.88 -1.27
N PRO A 99 13.51 -5.73 -1.89
CA PRO A 99 12.55 -4.79 -1.33
C PRO A 99 11.13 -5.34 -1.26
N TYR A 100 10.36 -4.86 -0.28
CA TYR A 100 8.91 -5.01 -0.27
C TYR A 100 8.30 -3.93 -1.15
N LEU A 101 7.40 -4.32 -2.03
CA LEU A 101 6.59 -3.38 -2.79
C LEU A 101 5.35 -3.01 -1.98
N MET A 102 5.13 -1.71 -1.81
CA MET A 102 3.96 -1.13 -1.16
C MET A 102 3.13 -0.30 -2.13
N VAL A 103 1.82 -0.36 -1.93
CA VAL A 103 0.85 0.50 -2.60
C VAL A 103 -0.14 1.02 -1.57
N LEU A 104 -0.30 2.34 -1.49
CA LEU A 104 -1.33 3.00 -0.71
C LEU A 104 -2.39 3.59 -1.64
N LEU A 105 -3.65 3.41 -1.25
CA LEU A 105 -4.83 3.96 -1.91
C LEU A 105 -5.33 5.12 -1.06
N LEU A 106 -4.97 6.33 -1.49
CA LEU A 106 -5.13 7.55 -0.69
C LEU A 106 -6.32 8.36 -1.17
N ASN A 107 -7.03 9.00 -0.24
CA ASN A 107 -7.96 10.07 -0.58
C ASN A 107 -7.19 11.25 -1.19
N ASN A 108 -7.47 11.56 -2.45
CA ASN A 108 -6.80 12.62 -3.20
C ASN A 108 -6.99 14.00 -2.56
N ASP A 109 -8.19 14.28 -2.05
CA ASP A 109 -8.54 15.59 -1.49
C ASP A 109 -7.83 15.88 -0.17
N VAL A 110 -7.44 14.82 0.55
CA VAL A 110 -6.72 14.89 1.82
C VAL A 110 -5.21 14.91 1.63
N TRP A 111 -4.66 13.98 0.84
CA TRP A 111 -3.22 13.67 0.84
C TRP A 111 -2.43 14.24 -0.34
N CYS A 112 -3.09 14.66 -1.43
CA CYS A 112 -2.40 14.98 -2.68
C CYS A 112 -2.08 16.47 -2.87
N LYS A 113 -2.24 17.27 -1.82
CA LYS A 113 -1.71 18.64 -1.77
C LYS A 113 -0.20 18.56 -1.48
N SER A 114 0.62 19.42 -2.10
CA SER A 114 2.10 19.33 -2.04
C SER A 114 2.65 19.19 -0.62
N ARG A 115 2.08 19.92 0.35
CA ARG A 115 2.47 19.81 1.77
C ARG A 115 2.14 18.46 2.38
N GLU A 116 0.97 17.89 2.07
CA GLU A 116 0.50 16.62 2.64
C GLU A 116 1.26 15.44 2.06
N VAL A 117 1.73 15.53 0.81
CA VAL A 117 2.61 14.53 0.21
C VAL A 117 3.93 14.44 0.96
N VAL A 118 4.53 15.59 1.32
CA VAL A 118 5.77 15.62 2.12
C VAL A 118 5.53 15.04 3.51
N VAL A 119 4.43 15.43 4.16
CA VAL A 119 4.06 14.87 5.47
C VAL A 119 3.91 13.35 5.37
N LEU A 120 3.17 12.84 4.39
CA LEU A 120 2.94 11.42 4.23
C LEU A 120 4.24 10.63 4.05
N ARG A 121 5.19 11.16 3.25
CA ARG A 121 6.53 10.56 3.10
C ARG A 121 7.25 10.44 4.44
N ASN A 122 7.23 11.51 5.23
CA ASN A 122 7.83 11.50 6.56
C ASN A 122 7.16 10.50 7.50
N LEU A 123 5.84 10.32 7.43
CA LEU A 123 5.13 9.32 8.24
C LEU A 123 5.46 7.88 7.81
N ILE A 124 5.62 7.63 6.50
CA ILE A 124 6.04 6.32 5.96
C ILE A 124 7.46 5.99 6.45
N GLU A 125 8.39 6.94 6.34
CA GLU A 125 9.77 6.76 6.78
C GLU A 125 9.87 6.55 8.29
N GLN A 126 9.10 7.29 9.09
CA GLN A 126 9.01 7.09 10.54
C GLN A 126 8.44 5.71 10.91
N ALA A 127 7.36 5.29 10.23
CA ALA A 127 6.78 3.97 10.46
C ALA A 127 7.78 2.86 10.15
N TRP A 128 8.51 2.97 9.04
CA TRP A 128 9.51 1.99 8.68
C TRP A 128 10.70 1.98 9.63
N GLY A 129 11.20 3.15 10.04
CA GLY A 129 12.30 3.27 11.01
C GLY A 129 12.00 2.59 12.33
N LYS A 130 10.79 2.81 12.84
CA LYS A 130 10.35 2.17 14.10
C LYS A 130 10.32 0.65 13.98
N VAL A 131 9.91 0.11 12.84
CA VAL A 131 9.87 -1.35 12.63
C VAL A 131 11.28 -1.94 12.61
N LEU A 132 12.24 -1.17 12.09
CA LEU A 132 13.64 -1.54 11.99
C LEU A 132 14.45 -1.27 13.27
N ASP A 133 13.86 -0.63 14.28
CA ASP A 133 14.55 -0.13 15.48
C ASP A 133 15.73 0.81 15.14
N GLU A 134 15.62 1.52 14.01
CA GLU A 134 16.61 2.49 13.57
C GLU A 134 16.19 3.90 14.00
N ASP A 135 17.05 4.54 14.79
CA ASP A 135 16.65 5.73 15.53
C ASP A 135 16.28 6.93 14.63
N ASN A 136 16.91 7.20 13.46
CA ASN A 136 16.60 8.46 12.74
C ASN A 136 17.04 8.61 11.26
N SER A 137 17.62 7.63 10.55
CA SER A 137 18.10 7.83 9.16
C SER A 137 17.55 6.84 8.13
N VAL A 138 16.24 6.66 8.10
CA VAL A 138 15.52 5.69 7.26
C VAL A 138 15.28 6.20 5.83
N THR A 139 15.69 7.43 5.51
CA THR A 139 15.42 8.09 4.22
C THR A 139 15.94 7.30 3.02
N HIS A 140 16.97 6.48 3.21
CA HIS A 140 17.54 5.61 2.18
C HIS A 140 16.88 4.22 2.10
N LEU A 141 16.01 3.88 3.05
CA LEU A 141 15.32 2.60 3.15
C LEU A 141 13.88 2.65 2.65
N VAL A 142 13.41 3.80 2.17
CA VAL A 142 12.14 3.93 1.45
C VAL A 142 12.40 4.54 0.08
N VAL A 143 12.11 3.78 -0.98
CA VAL A 143 12.33 4.22 -2.36
C VAL A 143 10.99 4.54 -3.00
N TYR A 144 10.81 5.81 -3.36
CA TYR A 144 9.63 6.28 -4.09
C TYR A 144 9.89 6.27 -5.60
N PRO A 145 8.91 5.94 -6.44
CA PRO A 145 9.03 6.09 -7.88
C PRO A 145 9.18 7.57 -8.25
N GLU A 146 9.94 7.85 -9.32
CA GLU A 146 10.08 9.20 -9.87
C GLU A 146 8.74 9.78 -10.32
N VAL A 147 7.81 8.92 -10.75
CA VAL A 147 6.46 9.30 -11.17
C VAL A 147 5.44 8.71 -10.19
N LEU A 148 4.80 9.59 -9.42
CA LEU A 148 3.61 9.26 -8.64
C LEU A 148 2.42 9.15 -9.59
N SER A 149 1.98 7.94 -9.96
CA SER A 149 0.83 7.85 -10.88
C SER A 149 0.01 6.58 -10.71
N LEU A 150 -1.19 6.76 -10.16
CA LEU A 150 -2.45 6.80 -10.91
C LEU A 150 -3.47 7.56 -10.07
N VAL A 151 -4.23 8.51 -10.64
CA VAL A 151 -5.38 9.14 -9.97
C VAL A 151 -6.64 8.49 -10.54
N PHE A 152 -7.39 7.78 -9.69
CA PHE A 152 -8.72 7.29 -10.01
C PHE A 152 -9.75 8.28 -9.49
N ASP A 153 -10.67 8.66 -10.37
CA ASP A 153 -11.89 9.31 -9.94
C ASP A 153 -12.92 8.21 -9.67
N ALA A 154 -13.08 7.81 -8.40
CA ALA A 154 -13.99 6.72 -8.03
C ALA A 154 -15.44 7.07 -8.40
N ALA A 155 -15.83 8.36 -8.30
CA ALA A 155 -17.16 8.82 -8.69
C ALA A 155 -17.41 8.66 -10.20
N ASN A 156 -16.39 8.84 -11.04
CA ASN A 156 -16.48 8.56 -12.47
C ASN A 156 -16.28 7.08 -12.80
N THR A 157 -15.53 6.32 -11.99
CA THR A 157 -15.19 4.90 -12.24
C THR A 157 -16.31 3.93 -11.82
N TYR A 158 -17.15 4.29 -10.85
CA TYR A 158 -18.38 3.55 -10.58
C TYR A 158 -19.44 3.73 -11.68
N ASN A 159 -19.40 4.88 -12.37
CA ASN A 159 -20.35 5.25 -13.42
C ASN A 159 -19.87 4.90 -14.84
N ALA A 160 -18.55 4.76 -15.05
CA ALA A 160 -17.93 4.30 -16.28
C ALA A 160 -17.66 2.80 -16.17
N GLU A 161 -18.27 2.03 -17.06
CA GLU A 161 -18.10 0.58 -17.32
C GLU A 161 -17.47 -0.24 -16.17
N SER A 162 -18.25 -1.18 -15.61
CA SER A 162 -17.91 -2.16 -14.56
C SER A 162 -16.54 -2.89 -14.67
N GLY A 163 -15.77 -2.69 -15.74
CA GLY A 163 -14.46 -3.29 -15.98
C GLY A 163 -13.24 -2.41 -15.70
N VAL A 164 -13.33 -1.11 -15.41
CA VAL A 164 -12.12 -0.25 -15.26
C VAL A 164 -11.28 -0.63 -14.03
N LEU A 165 -11.92 -0.86 -12.88
CA LEU A 165 -11.24 -1.34 -11.67
C LEU A 165 -10.68 -2.75 -11.88
N GLU A 166 -11.38 -3.59 -12.65
CA GLU A 166 -10.95 -4.94 -12.97
C GLU A 166 -9.74 -4.96 -13.91
N GLN A 167 -9.75 -4.12 -14.94
CA GLN A 167 -8.62 -3.91 -15.84
C GLN A 167 -7.42 -3.33 -15.10
N THR A 168 -7.65 -2.40 -14.17
CA THR A 168 -6.60 -1.84 -13.33
C THR A 168 -5.98 -2.89 -12.42
N ALA A 169 -6.82 -3.66 -11.70
CA ALA A 169 -6.35 -4.76 -10.85
C ALA A 169 -5.57 -5.78 -11.69
N ARG A 170 -6.09 -6.12 -12.87
CA ARG A 170 -5.44 -7.03 -13.81
C ARG A 170 -4.09 -6.49 -14.31
N ALA A 171 -4.03 -5.24 -14.75
CA ALA A 171 -2.79 -4.60 -15.18
C ALA A 171 -1.76 -4.51 -14.04
N TYR A 172 -2.21 -4.24 -12.81
CA TYR A 172 -1.35 -4.29 -11.62
C TYR A 172 -0.82 -5.72 -11.38
N ILE A 173 -1.65 -6.75 -11.45
CA ILE A 173 -1.21 -8.14 -11.26
C ILE A 173 -0.27 -8.60 -12.38
N GLU A 174 -0.59 -8.28 -13.64
CA GLU A 174 0.19 -8.64 -14.83
C GLU A 174 1.56 -7.93 -14.85
N SER A 175 1.62 -6.64 -14.49
CA SER A 175 2.88 -5.88 -14.41
C SER A 175 3.81 -6.37 -13.30
N HIS A 176 3.27 -7.04 -12.29
CA HIS A 176 4.07 -7.61 -11.21
C HIS A 176 4.42 -9.09 -11.46
N GLY A 177 3.81 -9.79 -12.42
CA GLY A 177 4.32 -11.05 -12.99
C GLY A 177 4.04 -12.33 -12.19
N ALA A 178 4.21 -13.49 -12.84
CA ALA A 178 3.78 -14.83 -12.40
C ALA A 178 4.66 -15.55 -11.35
N ILE A 179 5.56 -14.82 -10.68
CA ILE A 179 6.48 -15.38 -9.67
C ILE A 179 5.71 -15.53 -8.34
N GLU A 180 5.99 -16.58 -7.57
CA GLU A 180 5.41 -16.73 -6.23
C GLU A 180 5.78 -15.54 -5.34
N ARG A 181 4.80 -15.02 -4.61
CA ARG A 181 4.96 -13.83 -3.76
C ARG A 181 4.33 -14.04 -2.39
N HIS A 182 4.98 -13.48 -1.38
CA HIS A 182 4.31 -13.10 -0.14
C HIS A 182 3.49 -11.85 -0.40
N LEU A 183 2.24 -11.86 0.05
CA LEU A 183 1.24 -10.86 -0.29
C LEU A 183 0.43 -10.50 0.95
N GLY A 184 -0.03 -9.26 0.99
CA GLY A 184 -1.06 -8.85 1.93
C GLY A 184 -1.74 -7.57 1.51
N CYS A 185 -2.91 -7.34 2.08
CA CYS A 185 -3.74 -6.18 1.81
C CYS A 185 -4.35 -5.68 3.11
N SER A 186 -4.93 -4.49 3.09
CA SER A 186 -5.81 -4.06 4.17
C SER A 186 -7.02 -5.01 4.25
N ASP A 187 -7.03 -5.85 5.27
CA ASP A 187 -8.13 -6.75 5.63
C ASP A 187 -9.21 -6.00 6.46
N PHE A 188 -10.47 -6.31 6.12
CA PHE A 188 -11.77 -6.03 6.76
C PHE A 188 -11.93 -4.82 7.71
#